data_AF-A0A382MTJ2-F1
#
_entry.id   AF-A0A382MTJ2-F1
#
_cell.length_a   1.000
_cell.length_b   1.000
_cell.length_c   1.000
_cell.angle_alpha   90.00
_cell.angle_beta   90.00
_cell.angle_gamma   90.00
#
_symmetry.space_group_name_H-M   'P 1'
#
loop_
_entity.id
_entity.type
_entity.pdbx_description
1 polymer ?
#
loop_
_entity_poly.entity_id
_entity_poly.type
_entity_poly.pdbx_seq_one_letter_code
_entity_poly.pdbx_strand_id
1 'polypeptide(L)'
;DKLIIFSKKKGQSKHYGSGIDTLQVSKKNRWITLDYSHSECNAILKEYQPGFNKMNTIVMWDILKLIDREYAAKTNDRHKYNYQESLKEKLRIHLELVFHRFIEGYYVSNRKKLKINLSMNGDPIGFFDPYCREEDYHTPILLNEAESFYKPFEVGAQKNTIRIQGHILPNTEQFSSIDAWDRAKGNQSWNDSQGFYIYRNSRLIRFGGWQRIIAKDEHTKYARVSIDIPDVYDDLFKIVVHKAAVSFPESLRWHLKKHITPKVARAAKKSYKPPKGPLKVKNKFRKHNRELSDFSKNAVKNAAIEMSFINSKNTSTSHVRVINKGGDFISNRQSDNIKHHIAKNMVVTTGALPSDDLWKIISDADGQKFTVVINQNHP
;
A
#
# COMPACT_ATOMS: atom_id res chain seq x y z
N ASP A 1 -27.02 1.60 16.24
CA ASP A 1 -26.62 2.48 15.13
C ASP A 1 -27.66 3.56 14.99
N LYS A 2 -27.18 4.80 15.10
CA LYS A 2 -27.92 6.03 14.92
C LYS A 2 -27.13 6.87 13.91
N LEU A 3 -27.72 7.11 12.75
CA LEU A 3 -27.11 7.92 11.70
C LEU A 3 -27.88 9.23 11.61
N ILE A 4 -27.20 10.37 11.71
CA ILE A 4 -27.78 11.70 11.58
C ILE A 4 -26.97 12.48 10.56
N ILE A 5 -27.65 13.15 9.64
CA ILE A 5 -27.04 14.05 8.67
C ILE A 5 -27.51 15.44 9.02
N PHE A 6 -26.57 16.30 9.40
CA PHE A 6 -26.79 17.73 9.56
C PHE A 6 -26.33 18.44 8.30
N SER A 7 -27.16 19.31 7.73
CA SER A 7 -26.76 20.11 6.58
C SER A 7 -27.25 21.55 6.69
N LYS A 8 -26.46 22.45 6.12
CA LYS A 8 -26.79 23.86 5.93
C LYS A 8 -26.37 24.30 4.53
N LYS A 9 -27.10 25.26 3.98
CA LYS A 9 -26.70 25.89 2.72
C LYS A 9 -25.46 26.76 2.94
N LYS A 10 -24.61 26.85 1.92
CA LYS A 10 -23.42 27.72 1.94
C LYS A 10 -23.85 29.16 2.26
N GLY A 11 -23.20 29.77 3.26
CA GLY A 11 -23.51 31.13 3.72
C GLY A 11 -24.59 31.23 4.80
N GLN A 12 -25.29 30.14 5.13
CA GLN A 12 -26.23 30.12 6.25
C GLN A 12 -25.53 29.70 7.56
N SER A 13 -26.13 30.07 8.69
CA SER A 13 -25.67 29.69 10.03
C SER A 13 -26.44 28.51 10.61
N LYS A 14 -27.64 28.21 10.09
CA LYS A 14 -28.54 27.21 10.67
C LYS A 14 -28.41 25.85 10.00
N HIS A 15 -28.02 24.84 10.77
CA HIS A 15 -28.13 23.43 10.37
C HIS A 15 -29.53 22.89 10.65
N TYR A 16 -29.98 22.04 9.74
CA TYR A 16 -31.13 21.15 9.91
C TYR A 16 -30.65 19.71 9.79
N GLY A 17 -31.31 18.80 10.51
CA GLY A 17 -30.88 17.42 10.59
C GLY A 17 -31.98 16.45 10.16
N SER A 18 -31.59 15.34 9.55
CA SER A 18 -32.44 14.17 9.41
C SER A 18 -31.62 12.94 9.74
N GLY A 19 -32.20 11.98 10.45
CA GLY A 19 -31.50 10.78 10.87
C GLY A 19 -32.38 9.54 10.92
N ILE A 20 -31.73 8.39 11.11
CA ILE A 20 -32.35 7.09 11.29
C ILE A 20 -31.75 6.47 12.54
N ASP A 21 -32.60 5.94 13.41
CA ASP A 21 -32.21 5.18 14.60
C ASP A 21 -32.75 3.76 14.51
N THR A 22 -31.83 2.79 14.46
CA THR A 22 -32.17 1.36 14.40
C THR A 22 -33.01 0.87 15.58
N LEU A 23 -32.91 1.50 16.75
CA LEU A 23 -33.75 1.16 17.91
C LEU A 23 -35.20 1.61 17.69
N GLN A 24 -35.39 2.80 17.12
CA GLN A 24 -36.72 3.32 16.81
C GLN A 24 -37.38 2.55 15.66
N VAL A 25 -36.60 2.20 14.63
CA VAL A 25 -37.05 1.35 13.52
C VAL A 25 -37.51 -0.01 14.03
N SER A 26 -36.74 -0.65 14.92
CA SER A 26 -37.10 -1.93 15.53
C SER A 26 -38.37 -1.82 16.38
N LYS A 27 -38.46 -0.81 17.26
CA LYS A 27 -39.64 -0.59 18.12
C LYS A 27 -40.92 -0.36 17.33
N LYS A 28 -40.86 0.39 16.22
CA LYS A 28 -42.04 0.73 15.39
C LYS A 28 -42.28 -0.24 14.24
N ASN A 29 -41.39 -1.23 14.06
CA ASN A 29 -41.38 -2.18 12.94
C ASN A 29 -41.56 -1.52 11.55
N ARG A 30 -41.01 -0.32 11.36
CA ARG A 30 -41.04 0.41 10.08
C ARG A 30 -39.88 1.37 9.97
N TRP A 31 -39.44 1.64 8.74
CA TRP A 31 -38.44 2.68 8.49
C TRP A 31 -39.03 4.05 8.79
N ILE A 32 -38.40 4.78 9.70
CA ILE A 32 -38.76 6.16 10.06
C ILE A 32 -37.52 7.03 9.97
N THR A 33 -37.70 8.24 9.45
CA THR A 33 -36.74 9.33 9.59
C THR A 33 -37.11 10.18 10.80
N LEU A 34 -36.08 10.65 11.50
CA LEU A 34 -36.18 11.59 12.61
C LEU A 34 -35.66 12.93 12.10
N ASP A 35 -36.54 13.92 12.03
CA ASP A 35 -36.18 15.29 11.67
C ASP A 35 -35.73 16.04 12.91
N TYR A 36 -34.66 16.82 12.79
CA TYR A 36 -34.07 17.59 13.87
C TYR A 36 -34.14 19.08 13.53
N SER A 37 -34.76 19.83 14.44
CA SER A 37 -34.82 21.29 14.38
C SER A 37 -33.43 21.92 14.57
N HIS A 38 -33.30 23.21 14.26
CA HIS A 38 -32.04 23.93 14.42
C HIS A 38 -31.50 23.92 15.86
N SER A 39 -32.37 24.07 16.86
CA SER A 39 -31.98 24.03 18.28
C SER A 39 -31.47 22.67 18.69
N GLU A 40 -32.12 21.59 18.25
CA GLU A 40 -31.68 20.22 18.53
C GLU A 40 -30.35 19.90 17.83
N CYS A 41 -30.20 20.30 16.57
CA CYS A 41 -28.93 20.16 15.85
C CYS A 41 -27.79 20.88 16.58
N ASN A 42 -28.01 22.12 17.02
CA ASN A 42 -26.99 22.89 17.73
C ASN A 42 -26.63 22.26 19.07
N ALA A 43 -27.60 21.71 19.81
CA ALA A 43 -27.36 21.03 21.07
C ALA A 43 -26.45 19.81 20.87
N ILE A 44 -26.77 18.97 19.87
CA ILE A 44 -25.98 17.79 19.53
C ILE A 44 -24.58 18.21 19.06
N LEU A 45 -24.47 19.14 18.11
CA LEU A 45 -23.16 19.53 17.55
C LEU A 45 -22.21 20.15 18.60
N LYS A 46 -22.76 20.87 19.60
CA LYS A 46 -21.97 21.42 20.71
C LYS A 46 -21.35 20.32 21.59
N GLU A 47 -22.04 19.20 21.76
CA GLU A 47 -21.55 18.06 22.56
C GLU A 47 -20.32 17.40 21.92
N TYR A 48 -20.33 17.19 20.60
CA TYR A 48 -19.30 16.38 19.94
C TYR A 48 -18.04 17.15 19.50
N GLN A 49 -18.14 18.42 19.06
CA GLN A 49 -16.95 19.27 18.77
C GLN A 49 -17.30 20.70 18.28
N PRO A 50 -16.58 21.74 18.73
CA PRO A 50 -16.82 23.13 18.31
C PRO A 50 -16.37 23.46 16.87
N GLY A 51 -15.55 22.62 16.23
CA GLY A 51 -14.99 22.87 14.88
C GLY A 51 -15.98 22.71 13.72
N PHE A 52 -17.14 22.12 13.96
CA PHE A 52 -18.12 21.80 12.91
C PHE A 52 -18.85 23.03 12.32
N ASN A 53 -18.72 24.20 12.95
CA ASN A 53 -19.38 25.43 12.49
C ASN A 53 -19.00 25.85 11.05
N LYS A 54 -17.81 25.46 10.58
CA LYS A 54 -17.32 25.73 9.22
C LYS A 54 -17.81 24.72 8.18
N MET A 55 -18.40 23.60 8.59
CA MET A 55 -18.82 22.50 7.72
C MET A 55 -20.27 22.69 7.26
N ASN A 56 -20.49 22.56 5.95
CA ASN A 56 -21.84 22.64 5.38
C ASN A 56 -22.66 21.37 5.61
N THR A 57 -22.00 20.21 5.60
CA THR A 57 -22.65 18.91 5.84
C THR A 57 -21.81 18.13 6.83
N ILE A 58 -22.46 17.59 7.85
CA ILE A 58 -21.86 16.79 8.90
C ILE A 58 -22.66 15.49 8.96
N VAL A 59 -21.97 14.37 8.86
CA VAL A 59 -22.59 13.05 9.03
C VAL A 59 -22.11 12.52 10.37
N MET A 60 -23.05 12.34 11.29
CA MET A 60 -22.79 11.75 12.59
C MET A 60 -23.31 10.32 12.57
N TRP A 61 -22.43 9.37 12.84
CA TRP A 61 -22.82 7.97 13.00
C TRP A 61 -22.39 7.52 14.37
N ASP A 62 -23.38 7.30 15.22
CA ASP A 62 -23.21 7.02 16.63
C ASP A 62 -23.82 5.65 17.00
N ILE A 63 -23.46 5.15 18.18
CA ILE A 63 -23.86 3.84 18.70
C ILE A 63 -23.51 2.76 17.67
N LEU A 64 -22.22 2.66 17.35
CA LEU A 64 -21.69 1.70 16.38
C LEU A 64 -21.66 0.32 17.03
N LYS A 65 -22.83 -0.33 17.15
CA LYS A 65 -23.07 -1.50 18.01
C LYS A 65 -22.01 -2.59 17.87
N LEU A 66 -21.52 -2.83 16.65
CA LEU A 66 -20.49 -3.83 16.39
C LEU A 66 -19.13 -3.42 16.98
N ILE A 67 -18.71 -2.18 16.72
CA ILE A 67 -17.44 -1.63 17.23
C ILE A 67 -17.50 -1.50 18.76
N ASP A 68 -18.63 -1.00 19.29
CA ASP A 68 -18.84 -0.84 20.72
C ASP A 68 -18.78 -2.19 21.45
N ARG A 69 -19.39 -3.23 20.87
CA ARG A 69 -19.34 -4.60 21.41
C ARG A 69 -17.93 -5.16 21.39
N GLU A 70 -17.21 -5.04 20.28
CA GLU A 70 -15.83 -5.53 20.17
C GLU A 70 -14.88 -4.78 21.11
N TYR A 71 -15.10 -3.48 21.31
CA TYR A 71 -14.36 -2.66 22.25
C TYR A 71 -14.64 -3.07 23.70
N ALA A 72 -15.92 -3.24 24.06
CA ALA A 72 -16.33 -3.69 25.40
C ALA A 72 -15.85 -5.10 25.75
N ALA A 73 -15.67 -5.97 24.75
CA ALA A 73 -15.14 -7.32 24.94
C ALA A 73 -13.64 -7.35 25.29
N LYS A 74 -12.90 -6.23 25.23
CA LYS A 74 -11.47 -6.18 25.57
C LYS A 74 -11.28 -6.10 27.10
N THR A 75 -10.44 -7.01 27.60
CA THR A 75 -10.27 -7.27 29.05
C THR A 75 -9.51 -6.21 29.83
N ASN A 76 -8.59 -5.48 29.19
CA ASN A 76 -7.81 -4.42 29.84
C ASN A 76 -7.72 -3.17 28.95
N ASP A 77 -7.32 -2.04 29.54
CA ASP A 77 -7.28 -0.75 28.85
C ASP A 77 -6.22 -0.71 27.74
N ARG A 78 -5.12 -1.46 27.89
CA ARG A 78 -4.12 -1.60 26.82
C ARG A 78 -4.71 -2.27 25.57
N HIS A 79 -5.54 -3.30 25.74
CA HIS A 79 -6.20 -4.00 24.63
C HIS A 79 -7.25 -3.12 23.96
N LYS A 80 -7.98 -2.31 24.73
CA LYS A 80 -8.92 -1.30 24.23
C LYS A 80 -8.19 -0.26 23.38
N TYR A 81 -7.10 0.31 23.89
CA TYR A 81 -6.26 1.26 23.16
C TYR A 81 -5.72 0.66 21.85
N ASN A 82 -5.09 -0.53 21.93
CA ASN A 82 -4.55 -1.21 20.75
C ASN A 82 -5.63 -1.52 19.70
N TYR A 83 -6.84 -1.88 20.13
CA TYR A 83 -7.96 -2.09 19.22
C TYR A 83 -8.37 -0.80 18.50
N GLN A 84 -8.48 0.31 19.23
CA GLN A 84 -8.80 1.62 18.64
C GLN A 84 -7.74 2.06 17.63
N GLU A 85 -6.45 1.95 17.97
CA GLU A 85 -5.36 2.30 17.05
C GLU A 85 -5.34 1.38 15.83
N SER A 86 -5.53 0.07 16.01
CA SER A 86 -5.67 -0.87 14.89
C SER A 86 -6.85 -0.53 13.98
N LEU A 87 -7.98 -0.11 14.56
CA LEU A 87 -9.17 0.27 13.81
C LEU A 87 -8.95 1.57 13.02
N LYS A 88 -8.31 2.57 13.63
CA LYS A 88 -7.92 3.83 12.95
C LYS A 88 -7.00 3.56 11.77
N GLU A 89 -5.97 2.73 11.95
CA GLU A 89 -5.01 2.43 10.89
C GLU A 89 -5.67 1.65 9.74
N LYS A 90 -6.50 0.65 10.07
CA LYS A 90 -7.29 -0.08 9.07
C LYS A 90 -8.20 0.86 8.29
N LEU A 91 -8.88 1.79 8.98
CA LEU A 91 -9.74 2.78 8.33
C LEU A 91 -8.93 3.69 7.41
N ARG A 92 -7.78 4.19 7.86
CA ARG A 92 -6.86 5.02 7.07
C ARG A 92 -6.46 4.30 5.78
N ILE A 93 -5.85 3.12 5.87
CA ILE A 93 -5.44 2.33 4.69
C ILE A 93 -6.63 2.04 3.77
N HIS A 94 -7.81 1.75 4.33
CA HIS A 94 -9.01 1.52 3.54
C HIS A 94 -9.44 2.76 2.75
N LEU A 95 -9.40 3.94 3.37
CA LEU A 95 -9.73 5.21 2.72
C LEU A 95 -8.69 5.58 1.66
N GLU A 96 -7.40 5.41 1.96
CA GLU A 96 -6.30 5.63 1.01
C GLU A 96 -6.46 4.77 -0.25
N LEU A 97 -6.85 3.50 -0.08
CA LEU A 97 -7.06 2.54 -1.16
C LEU A 97 -8.38 2.79 -1.91
N VAL A 98 -9.50 3.01 -1.23
CA VAL A 98 -10.81 3.12 -1.90
C VAL A 98 -10.94 4.41 -2.71
N PHE A 99 -10.37 5.49 -2.18
CA PHE A 99 -10.43 6.82 -2.79
C PHE A 99 -9.13 7.22 -3.49
N HIS A 100 -8.19 6.28 -3.68
CA HIS A 100 -6.85 6.57 -4.21
C HIS A 100 -6.86 7.43 -5.48
N ARG A 101 -7.73 7.10 -6.44
CA ARG A 101 -7.91 7.84 -7.69
C ARG A 101 -8.41 9.27 -7.51
N PHE A 102 -9.32 9.51 -6.55
CA PHE A 102 -9.84 10.84 -6.26
C PHE A 102 -8.81 11.71 -5.53
N ILE A 103 -8.02 11.11 -4.65
CA ILE A 103 -6.96 11.79 -3.89
C ILE A 103 -5.77 12.12 -4.82
N GLU A 104 -5.36 11.16 -5.66
CA GLU A 104 -4.33 11.33 -6.70
C GLU A 104 -4.78 12.36 -7.76
N GLY A 105 -6.09 12.41 -8.07
CA GLY A 105 -6.63 13.18 -9.20
C GLY A 105 -6.54 12.45 -10.54
N TYR A 106 -6.37 11.12 -10.50
CA TYR A 106 -6.28 10.25 -11.66
C TYR A 106 -7.67 9.70 -12.04
N TYR A 107 -8.10 9.95 -13.27
CA TYR A 107 -9.44 9.56 -13.75
C TYR A 107 -9.34 8.75 -15.04
N VAL A 108 -9.96 7.57 -15.01
CA VAL A 108 -10.12 6.69 -16.19
C VAL A 108 -11.37 7.07 -17.00
N SER A 109 -12.38 7.64 -16.33
CA SER A 109 -13.64 8.08 -16.97
C SER A 109 -13.55 9.53 -17.46
N ASN A 110 -14.27 9.86 -18.54
CA ASN A 110 -14.38 11.22 -19.12
C ASN A 110 -15.08 12.27 -18.21
N ARG A 111 -15.34 11.94 -16.94
CA ARG A 111 -15.92 12.91 -15.99
C ARG A 111 -14.88 13.95 -15.59
N LYS A 112 -15.39 15.13 -15.19
CA LYS A 112 -14.61 16.25 -14.65
C LYS A 112 -13.67 15.76 -13.54
N LYS A 113 -12.37 16.03 -13.69
CA LYS A 113 -11.34 15.66 -12.70
C LYS A 113 -11.71 16.26 -11.34
N LEU A 114 -12.08 15.43 -10.37
CA LEU A 114 -12.47 15.86 -9.03
C LEU A 114 -11.36 15.50 -8.03
N LYS A 115 -10.34 16.33 -7.86
CA LYS A 115 -9.38 16.06 -6.78
C LYS A 115 -10.06 16.32 -5.44
N ILE A 116 -10.03 15.34 -4.52
CA ILE A 116 -10.57 15.51 -3.17
C ILE A 116 -9.44 15.56 -2.15
N ASN A 117 -9.64 16.36 -1.10
CA ASN A 117 -8.79 16.32 0.09
C ASN A 117 -9.55 15.57 1.17
N LEU A 118 -8.93 14.55 1.73
CA LEU A 118 -9.50 13.73 2.79
C LEU A 118 -8.58 13.79 4.01
N SER A 119 -9.17 13.87 5.20
CA SER A 119 -8.43 13.80 6.46
C SER A 119 -9.19 12.95 7.48
N MET A 120 -8.46 12.36 8.41
CA MET A 120 -8.99 11.61 9.54
C MET A 120 -8.45 12.25 10.82
N ASN A 121 -9.33 12.73 11.69
CA ASN A 121 -8.97 13.45 12.92
C ASN A 121 -8.04 14.66 12.67
N GLY A 122 -8.19 15.33 11.52
CA GLY A 122 -7.35 16.46 11.12
C GLY A 122 -6.13 16.07 10.28
N ASP A 123 -5.64 14.83 10.40
CA ASP A 123 -4.47 14.36 9.66
C ASP A 123 -4.84 14.02 8.20
N PRO A 124 -4.14 14.58 7.20
CA PRO A 124 -4.36 14.26 5.79
C PRO A 124 -4.24 12.76 5.51
N ILE A 125 -5.08 12.27 4.60
CA ILE A 125 -5.06 10.90 4.09
C ILE A 125 -4.41 10.92 2.70
N GLY A 126 -3.38 10.09 2.50
CA GLY A 126 -2.71 9.94 1.22
C GLY A 126 -3.51 9.11 0.22
N PHE A 127 -2.94 8.87 -0.96
CA PHE A 127 -3.47 7.85 -1.86
C PHE A 127 -2.64 6.56 -1.72
N PHE A 128 -3.30 5.42 -1.91
CA PHE A 128 -2.64 4.13 -1.97
C PHE A 128 -2.92 3.49 -3.34
N ASP A 129 -1.92 3.47 -4.21
CA ASP A 129 -2.03 2.84 -5.53
C ASP A 129 -1.89 1.30 -5.39
N PRO A 130 -2.96 0.51 -5.57
CA PRO A 130 -2.89 -0.95 -5.44
C PRO A 130 -2.06 -1.63 -6.52
N TYR A 131 -1.65 -0.90 -7.56
CA TYR A 131 -0.85 -1.40 -8.67
C TYR A 131 0.64 -1.10 -8.50
N CYS A 132 1.02 -0.26 -7.53
CA CYS A 132 2.39 0.17 -7.28
C CYS A 132 3.08 0.67 -8.57
N ARG A 133 2.42 1.53 -9.36
CA ARG A 133 2.93 2.01 -10.66
C ARG A 133 4.25 2.80 -10.55
N GLU A 134 4.58 3.28 -9.36
CA GLU A 134 5.83 4.01 -9.09
C GLU A 134 7.04 3.10 -8.85
N GLU A 135 6.81 1.80 -8.61
CA GLU A 135 7.89 0.82 -8.42
C GLU A 135 8.56 0.46 -9.75
N ASP A 136 9.90 0.44 -9.78
CA ASP A 136 10.69 0.30 -11.02
C ASP A 136 10.45 -1.03 -11.75
N TYR A 137 10.07 -2.08 -11.01
CA TYR A 137 9.84 -3.42 -11.54
C TYR A 137 8.35 -3.75 -11.71
N HIS A 138 7.47 -2.77 -11.56
CA HIS A 138 6.07 -2.90 -11.97
C HIS A 138 5.98 -3.24 -13.46
N THR A 139 5.11 -4.20 -13.80
CA THR A 139 4.91 -4.61 -15.19
C THR A 139 3.43 -4.57 -15.56
N PRO A 140 2.99 -3.67 -16.45
CA PRO A 140 1.65 -3.75 -17.04
C PRO A 140 1.56 -4.92 -18.00
N ILE A 141 0.41 -5.59 -18.03
CA ILE A 141 0.14 -6.68 -18.98
C ILE A 141 -0.35 -6.08 -20.29
N LEU A 142 0.32 -6.49 -21.38
CA LEU A 142 -0.10 -6.15 -22.74
C LEU A 142 -1.37 -6.95 -23.08
N LEU A 143 -2.48 -6.24 -23.19
CA LEU A 143 -3.78 -6.72 -23.63
C LEU A 143 -4.11 -6.04 -24.97
N ASN A 144 -4.72 -6.76 -25.90
CA ASN A 144 -5.18 -6.13 -27.14
C ASN A 144 -6.42 -5.24 -26.89
N GLU A 145 -6.90 -4.53 -27.91
CA GLU A 145 -8.02 -3.60 -27.75
C GLU A 145 -9.30 -4.30 -27.29
N ALA A 146 -9.66 -5.44 -27.89
CA ALA A 146 -10.84 -6.21 -27.52
C ALA A 146 -10.77 -6.79 -26.09
N GLU A 147 -9.57 -7.08 -25.61
CA GLU A 147 -9.31 -7.51 -24.23
C GLU A 147 -9.41 -6.35 -23.24
N SER A 148 -8.85 -5.20 -23.61
CA SER A 148 -8.74 -4.00 -22.76
C SER A 148 -10.04 -3.21 -22.69
N PHE A 149 -10.85 -3.24 -23.75
CA PHE A 149 -12.08 -2.46 -23.89
C PHE A 149 -13.25 -3.39 -24.22
N TYR A 150 -13.67 -4.15 -23.21
CA TYR A 150 -14.72 -5.15 -23.39
C TYR A 150 -16.10 -4.49 -23.50
N LYS A 151 -16.88 -4.92 -24.48
CA LYS A 151 -18.26 -4.49 -24.72
C LYS A 151 -19.19 -5.64 -24.37
N PRO A 152 -19.68 -5.72 -23.12
CA PRO A 152 -20.53 -6.82 -22.71
C PRO A 152 -21.92 -6.76 -23.34
N PHE A 153 -22.40 -5.56 -23.67
CA PHE A 153 -23.76 -5.28 -24.13
C PHE A 153 -23.80 -4.02 -24.99
N GLU A 154 -24.68 -4.01 -25.98
CA GLU A 154 -25.10 -2.79 -26.68
C GLU A 154 -26.21 -2.13 -25.86
N VAL A 155 -25.89 -1.00 -25.20
CA VAL A 155 -26.86 -0.24 -24.41
C VAL A 155 -26.96 1.17 -25.00
N GLY A 156 -28.03 1.40 -25.75
CA GLY A 156 -28.28 2.67 -26.45
C GLY A 156 -27.27 2.99 -27.55
N ALA A 157 -27.24 4.25 -28.00
CA ALA A 157 -26.35 4.71 -29.07
C ALA A 157 -24.88 4.93 -28.65
N GLN A 158 -24.55 4.79 -27.36
CA GLN A 158 -23.20 5.06 -26.84
C GLN A 158 -22.34 3.80 -26.76
N LYS A 159 -21.12 3.89 -27.32
CA LYS A 159 -20.06 2.87 -27.25
C LYS A 159 -19.40 2.87 -25.86
N ASN A 160 -20.13 2.57 -24.81
CA ASN A 160 -19.54 2.41 -23.49
C ASN A 160 -18.77 1.08 -23.43
N THR A 161 -17.60 1.08 -22.78
CA THR A 161 -16.71 -0.09 -22.71
C THR A 161 -16.25 -0.27 -21.28
N ILE A 162 -16.20 -1.52 -20.82
CA ILE A 162 -15.51 -1.87 -19.57
C ILE A 162 -14.01 -1.86 -19.87
N ARG A 163 -13.26 -1.01 -19.17
CA ARG A 163 -11.80 -0.97 -19.31
C ARG A 163 -11.18 -2.00 -18.36
N ILE A 164 -10.26 -2.81 -18.89
CA ILE A 164 -9.57 -3.86 -18.14
C ILE A 164 -8.06 -3.67 -18.31
N GLN A 165 -7.30 -3.68 -17.21
CA GLN A 165 -5.83 -3.65 -17.27
C GLN A 165 -5.24 -4.64 -16.27
N GLY A 166 -4.25 -5.42 -16.71
CA GLY A 166 -3.48 -6.30 -15.84
C GLY A 166 -2.21 -5.61 -15.35
N HIS A 167 -1.83 -5.86 -14.11
CA HIS A 167 -0.61 -5.37 -13.48
C HIS A 167 0.06 -6.50 -12.69
N ILE A 168 1.38 -6.58 -12.78
CA ILE A 168 2.21 -7.46 -11.97
C ILE A 168 3.07 -6.58 -11.08
N LEU A 169 2.91 -6.75 -9.77
CA LEU A 169 3.72 -6.06 -8.77
C LEU A 169 5.11 -6.74 -8.69
N PRO A 170 6.14 -5.98 -8.29
CA PRO A 170 7.46 -6.56 -8.04
C PRO A 170 7.43 -7.64 -6.95
N ASN A 171 8.43 -8.52 -6.94
CA ASN A 171 8.65 -9.38 -5.77
C ASN A 171 9.35 -8.61 -4.63
N THR A 172 9.46 -9.22 -3.45
CA THR A 172 10.02 -8.57 -2.25
C THR A 172 11.44 -8.02 -2.46
N GLU A 173 12.26 -8.64 -3.30
CA GLU A 173 13.63 -8.18 -3.58
C GLU A 173 13.70 -7.05 -4.61
N GLN A 174 12.63 -6.88 -5.39
CA GLN A 174 12.52 -5.88 -6.45
C GLN A 174 11.77 -4.62 -6.02
N PHE A 175 11.12 -4.65 -4.85
CA PHE A 175 10.52 -3.47 -4.25
C PHE A 175 11.58 -2.49 -3.77
N SER A 176 11.23 -1.21 -3.77
CA SER A 176 12.07 -0.11 -3.28
C SER A 176 12.56 -0.29 -1.84
N SER A 177 11.72 -0.86 -0.97
CA SER A 177 12.06 -1.23 0.41
C SER A 177 11.13 -2.32 0.95
N ILE A 178 11.52 -2.94 2.06
CA ILE A 178 10.66 -3.90 2.77
C ILE A 178 9.39 -3.23 3.31
N ASP A 179 9.47 -1.97 3.75
CA ASP A 179 8.33 -1.21 4.24
C ASP A 179 7.35 -0.87 3.12
N ALA A 180 7.86 -0.52 1.93
CA ALA A 180 7.04 -0.28 0.75
C ALA A 180 6.34 -1.58 0.31
N TRP A 181 7.04 -2.71 0.38
CA TRP A 181 6.47 -4.02 0.13
C TRP A 181 5.40 -4.38 1.17
N ASP A 182 5.65 -4.16 2.46
CA ASP A 182 4.67 -4.45 3.50
C ASP A 182 3.44 -3.55 3.38
N ARG A 183 3.63 -2.27 3.02
CA ARG A 183 2.54 -1.34 2.74
C ARG A 183 1.71 -1.78 1.52
N ALA A 184 2.33 -2.31 0.47
CA ALA A 184 1.68 -2.66 -0.81
C ALA A 184 0.58 -3.76 -0.73
N LYS A 185 0.51 -4.52 0.37
CA LYS A 185 -0.62 -5.46 0.62
C LYS A 185 -1.84 -4.77 1.25
N GLY A 186 -1.68 -3.58 1.80
CA GLY A 186 -2.71 -2.85 2.56
C GLY A 186 -3.19 -3.64 3.78
N ASN A 187 -4.52 -3.64 4.00
CA ASN A 187 -5.15 -4.37 5.11
C ASN A 187 -5.28 -5.90 4.88
N GLN A 188 -4.78 -6.42 3.76
CA GLN A 188 -4.94 -7.82 3.35
C GLN A 188 -3.60 -8.55 3.38
N SER A 189 -3.62 -9.89 3.33
CA SER A 189 -2.41 -10.63 2.99
C SER A 189 -2.04 -10.41 1.51
N TRP A 190 -0.79 -10.65 1.14
CA TRP A 190 -0.37 -10.66 -0.27
C TRP A 190 -1.19 -11.65 -1.11
N ASN A 191 -1.53 -12.80 -0.52
CA ASN A 191 -2.34 -13.81 -1.19
C ASN A 191 -3.81 -13.37 -1.34
N ASP A 192 -4.36 -12.57 -0.43
CA ASP A 192 -5.74 -12.08 -0.51
C ASP A 192 -5.91 -10.88 -1.43
N SER A 193 -4.87 -10.05 -1.54
CA SER A 193 -4.85 -8.86 -2.38
C SER A 193 -4.72 -9.18 -3.88
N GLN A 194 -4.43 -10.43 -4.25
CA GLN A 194 -4.38 -10.83 -5.67
C GLN A 194 -5.74 -10.77 -6.36
N GLY A 195 -5.75 -10.48 -7.65
CA GLY A 195 -6.95 -10.62 -8.48
C GLY A 195 -7.62 -9.30 -8.86
N PHE A 196 -8.95 -9.23 -8.77
CA PHE A 196 -9.76 -8.18 -9.38
C PHE A 196 -9.96 -6.97 -8.47
N TYR A 197 -9.76 -5.79 -9.04
CA TYR A 197 -9.99 -4.47 -8.46
C TYR A 197 -11.06 -3.78 -9.30
N ILE A 198 -12.28 -3.81 -8.80
CA ILE A 198 -13.47 -3.40 -9.52
C ILE A 198 -13.79 -1.96 -9.12
N TYR A 199 -13.86 -1.09 -10.12
CA TYR A 199 -14.20 0.31 -9.96
C TYR A 199 -15.58 0.57 -10.56
N ARG A 200 -16.34 1.40 -9.84
CA ARG A 200 -17.54 2.06 -10.33
C ARG A 200 -17.28 3.55 -10.27
N ASN A 201 -17.29 4.22 -11.42
CA ASN A 201 -17.02 5.66 -11.52
C ASN A 201 -15.74 6.11 -10.81
N SER A 202 -14.64 5.41 -11.07
CA SER A 202 -13.33 5.64 -10.45
C SER A 202 -13.26 5.37 -8.93
N ARG A 203 -14.37 5.00 -8.26
CA ARG A 203 -14.35 4.51 -6.88
C ARG A 203 -14.15 3.00 -6.87
N LEU A 204 -13.14 2.55 -6.12
CA LEU A 204 -12.93 1.13 -5.90
C LEU A 204 -14.07 0.59 -5.02
N ILE A 205 -14.88 -0.32 -5.56
CA ILE A 205 -16.00 -0.92 -4.84
C ILE A 205 -15.64 -2.29 -4.27
N ARG A 206 -14.69 -2.98 -4.91
CA ARG A 206 -14.23 -4.30 -4.49
C ARG A 206 -12.78 -4.50 -4.91
N PHE A 207 -11.99 -5.14 -4.06
CA PHE A 207 -10.59 -5.44 -4.33
C PHE A 207 -10.19 -6.79 -3.75
N GLY A 208 -9.23 -7.41 -4.41
CA GLY A 208 -8.74 -8.74 -4.06
C GLY A 208 -9.68 -9.88 -4.45
N GLY A 209 -9.12 -11.07 -4.48
CA GLY A 209 -9.73 -12.30 -4.97
C GLY A 209 -10.02 -12.32 -6.48
N TRP A 210 -10.28 -13.52 -6.99
CA TRP A 210 -10.59 -13.78 -8.40
C TRP A 210 -12.08 -13.95 -8.70
N GLN A 211 -12.97 -13.51 -7.79
CA GLN A 211 -14.44 -13.68 -7.93
C GLN A 211 -14.86 -15.09 -8.38
N ARG A 212 -14.23 -16.13 -7.81
CA ARG A 212 -14.43 -17.54 -8.14
C ARG A 212 -14.16 -17.91 -9.61
N ILE A 213 -13.39 -17.12 -10.35
CA ILE A 213 -12.95 -17.45 -11.73
C ILE A 213 -11.80 -18.45 -11.69
N ILE A 214 -10.83 -18.24 -10.79
CA ILE A 214 -9.76 -19.17 -10.46
C ILE A 214 -9.56 -19.21 -8.93
N ALA A 215 -8.89 -20.25 -8.43
CA ALA A 215 -8.46 -20.31 -7.03
C ALA A 215 -7.35 -19.30 -6.74
N LYS A 216 -7.23 -18.88 -5.48
CA LYS A 216 -6.05 -18.12 -5.02
C LYS A 216 -4.85 -19.06 -5.02
N ASP A 217 -3.71 -18.55 -5.46
CA ASP A 217 -2.45 -19.29 -5.51
C ASP A 217 -1.31 -18.36 -5.11
N GLU A 218 -0.32 -18.90 -4.38
CA GLU A 218 0.83 -18.13 -3.90
C GLU A 218 1.64 -17.54 -5.07
N HIS A 219 1.74 -18.27 -6.19
CA HIS A 219 2.48 -17.82 -7.37
C HIS A 219 1.74 -16.74 -8.17
N THR A 220 0.50 -16.44 -7.81
CA THR A 220 -0.27 -15.33 -8.40
C THR A 220 -0.48 -14.17 -7.43
N LYS A 221 0.17 -14.17 -6.25
CA LYS A 221 0.01 -13.12 -5.22
C LYS A 221 0.33 -11.70 -5.68
N TYR A 222 1.20 -11.53 -6.68
CA TYR A 222 1.57 -10.24 -7.26
C TYR A 222 0.63 -9.75 -8.37
N ALA A 223 -0.34 -10.56 -8.78
CA ALA A 223 -1.27 -10.21 -9.84
C ALA A 223 -2.34 -9.23 -9.34
N ARG A 224 -2.59 -8.19 -10.14
CA ARG A 224 -3.69 -7.24 -9.96
C ARG A 224 -4.35 -6.99 -11.30
N VAL A 225 -5.68 -6.90 -11.32
CA VAL A 225 -6.45 -6.59 -12.53
C VAL A 225 -7.43 -5.48 -12.23
N SER A 226 -7.28 -4.32 -12.86
CA SER A 226 -8.26 -3.24 -12.80
C SER A 226 -9.44 -3.55 -13.74
N ILE A 227 -10.66 -3.33 -13.26
CA ILE A 227 -11.89 -3.43 -14.04
C ILE A 227 -12.69 -2.17 -13.78
N ASP A 228 -12.80 -1.32 -14.77
CA ASP A 228 -13.49 -0.04 -14.73
C ASP A 228 -14.87 -0.16 -15.37
N ILE A 229 -15.91 -0.05 -14.54
CA ILE A 229 -17.32 -0.15 -14.94
C ILE A 229 -17.91 1.25 -15.07
N PRO A 230 -18.36 1.65 -16.28
CA PRO A 230 -19.17 2.84 -16.52
C PRO A 230 -20.55 2.77 -15.85
N ASP A 231 -21.11 3.94 -15.49
CA ASP A 231 -22.46 4.09 -14.93
C ASP A 231 -23.56 3.36 -15.70
N VAL A 232 -23.48 3.37 -17.03
CA VAL A 232 -24.51 2.79 -17.89
C VAL A 232 -24.68 1.27 -17.70
N TYR A 233 -23.69 0.61 -17.12
CA TYR A 233 -23.77 -0.81 -16.82
C TYR A 233 -24.09 -1.08 -15.35
N ASP A 234 -24.28 -0.04 -14.51
CA ASP A 234 -24.54 -0.20 -13.08
C ASP A 234 -25.74 -1.13 -12.81
N ASP A 235 -26.82 -1.02 -13.58
CA ASP A 235 -28.01 -1.87 -13.41
C ASP A 235 -27.75 -3.34 -13.74
N LEU A 236 -26.78 -3.61 -14.62
CA LEU A 236 -26.38 -4.97 -15.00
C LEU A 236 -25.46 -5.61 -13.95
N PHE A 237 -24.74 -4.79 -13.20
CA PHE A 237 -23.98 -5.23 -12.05
C PHE A 237 -24.87 -5.16 -10.81
N LYS A 238 -25.43 -6.30 -10.38
CA LYS A 238 -26.08 -6.39 -9.07
C LYS A 238 -25.05 -6.14 -7.95
N ILE A 239 -24.82 -4.87 -7.63
CA ILE A 239 -24.09 -4.46 -6.44
C ILE A 239 -25.08 -4.61 -5.30
N VAL A 240 -25.03 -5.78 -4.65
CA VAL A 240 -25.88 -6.03 -3.47
C VAL A 240 -25.60 -4.93 -2.45
N VAL A 241 -26.64 -4.40 -1.80
CA VAL A 241 -26.56 -3.26 -0.84
C VAL A 241 -25.52 -3.50 0.26
N HIS A 242 -25.25 -4.77 0.60
CA HIS A 242 -24.21 -5.17 1.56
C HIS A 242 -22.77 -5.05 1.03
N LYS A 243 -22.56 -4.66 -0.24
CA LYS A 243 -21.25 -4.52 -0.92
C LYS A 243 -20.33 -5.75 -0.82
N ALA A 244 -20.89 -6.90 -0.41
CA ALA A 244 -20.14 -8.11 -0.09
C ALA A 244 -19.83 -8.95 -1.34
N ALA A 245 -20.66 -8.86 -2.38
CA ALA A 245 -20.47 -9.57 -3.65
C ALA A 245 -20.82 -8.68 -4.83
N VAL A 246 -19.91 -8.62 -5.82
CA VAL A 246 -20.20 -8.11 -7.15
C VAL A 246 -20.40 -9.33 -8.03
N SER A 247 -21.62 -9.52 -8.54
CA SER A 247 -21.87 -10.58 -9.52
C SER A 247 -21.55 -10.04 -10.91
N PHE A 248 -20.57 -10.65 -11.58
CA PHE A 248 -20.32 -10.34 -12.99
C PHE A 248 -21.41 -10.96 -13.87
N PRO A 249 -21.88 -10.25 -14.91
CA PRO A 249 -22.65 -10.88 -15.98
C PRO A 249 -21.85 -12.02 -16.62
N GLU A 250 -22.54 -13.07 -17.09
CA GLU A 250 -21.89 -14.29 -17.57
C GLU A 250 -20.94 -14.02 -18.75
N SER A 251 -21.30 -13.09 -19.64
CA SER A 251 -20.47 -12.67 -20.77
C SER A 251 -19.12 -12.08 -20.32
N LEU A 252 -19.14 -11.15 -19.35
CA LEU A 252 -17.93 -10.59 -18.76
C LEU A 252 -17.14 -11.65 -18.00
N ARG A 253 -17.82 -12.51 -17.23
CA ARG A 253 -17.17 -13.59 -16.49
C ARG A 253 -16.40 -14.52 -17.44
N TRP A 254 -17.01 -14.88 -18.57
CA TRP A 254 -16.38 -15.68 -19.61
C TRP A 254 -15.17 -14.96 -20.22
N HIS A 255 -15.30 -13.67 -20.56
CA HIS A 255 -14.21 -12.87 -21.11
C HIS A 255 -13.00 -12.82 -20.16
N LEU A 256 -13.25 -12.51 -18.89
CA LEU A 256 -12.23 -12.50 -17.84
C LEU A 256 -11.56 -13.87 -17.71
N LYS A 257 -12.36 -14.94 -17.62
CA LYS A 257 -11.87 -16.32 -17.47
C LYS A 257 -11.03 -16.80 -18.66
N LYS A 258 -11.45 -16.48 -19.89
CA LYS A 258 -10.85 -17.03 -21.11
C LYS A 258 -9.67 -16.21 -21.62
N HIS A 259 -9.76 -14.88 -21.56
CA HIS A 259 -8.80 -14.00 -22.21
C HIS A 259 -7.87 -13.26 -21.25
N ILE A 260 -8.38 -12.83 -20.09
CA ILE A 260 -7.63 -11.95 -19.18
C ILE A 260 -6.85 -12.75 -18.13
N THR A 261 -7.56 -13.52 -17.30
CA THR A 261 -7.00 -14.24 -16.16
C THR A 261 -5.84 -15.17 -16.54
N PRO A 262 -5.88 -15.95 -17.64
CA PRO A 262 -4.77 -16.82 -18.01
C PRO A 262 -3.48 -16.06 -18.34
N LYS A 263 -3.58 -14.88 -18.98
CA LYS A 263 -2.42 -14.05 -19.31
C LYS A 263 -1.78 -13.45 -18.07
N VAL A 264 -2.62 -12.87 -17.19
CA VAL A 264 -2.16 -12.25 -15.95
C VAL A 264 -1.56 -13.28 -15.00
N ALA A 265 -2.24 -14.43 -14.82
CA ALA A 265 -1.76 -15.50 -13.95
C ALA A 265 -0.43 -16.10 -14.46
N ARG A 266 -0.28 -16.30 -15.77
CA ARG A 266 0.97 -16.77 -16.37
C ARG A 266 2.12 -15.79 -16.15
N ALA A 267 1.86 -14.49 -16.32
CA ALA A 267 2.86 -13.45 -16.09
C ALA A 267 3.26 -13.37 -14.61
N ALA A 268 2.30 -13.45 -13.68
CA ALA A 268 2.58 -13.48 -12.25
C ALA A 268 3.44 -14.68 -11.86
N LYS A 269 3.10 -15.88 -12.34
CA LYS A 269 3.88 -17.11 -12.12
C LYS A 269 5.30 -17.01 -12.66
N LYS A 270 5.50 -16.30 -13.78
CA LYS A 270 6.84 -16.03 -14.32
C LYS A 270 7.63 -15.07 -13.42
N SER A 271 6.98 -14.03 -12.90
CA SER A 271 7.59 -13.03 -12.02
C SER A 271 7.89 -13.54 -10.60
N TYR A 272 7.20 -14.60 -10.17
CA TYR A 272 7.46 -15.25 -8.88
C TYR A 272 8.81 -15.96 -8.86
N LYS A 273 9.30 -16.41 -10.03
CA LYS A 273 10.62 -17.04 -10.13
C LYS A 273 11.69 -15.97 -9.88
N PRO A 274 12.77 -16.30 -9.13
CA PRO A 274 13.85 -15.36 -8.89
C PRO A 274 14.44 -14.88 -10.23
N PRO A 275 14.79 -13.59 -10.33
CA PRO A 275 15.36 -13.05 -11.55
C PRO A 275 16.64 -13.79 -11.92
N LYS A 276 16.77 -14.19 -13.19
CA LYS A 276 18.01 -14.75 -13.72
C LYS A 276 19.00 -13.60 -13.96
N GLY A 277 19.71 -13.19 -12.90
CA GLY A 277 20.77 -12.18 -12.97
C GLY A 277 20.72 -11.15 -11.84
N PRO A 278 21.79 -10.35 -11.67
CA PRO A 278 21.85 -9.34 -10.61
C PRO A 278 20.72 -8.32 -10.78
N LEU A 279 20.01 -8.07 -9.68
CA LEU A 279 19.02 -7.00 -9.61
C LEU A 279 19.69 -5.67 -9.93
N LYS A 280 19.18 -4.96 -10.94
CA LYS A 280 19.65 -3.60 -11.24
C LYS A 280 19.04 -2.67 -10.19
N VAL A 281 19.66 -2.58 -9.02
CA VAL A 281 19.29 -1.60 -8.00
C VAL A 281 19.70 -0.22 -8.51
N LYS A 282 18.74 0.52 -9.08
CA LYS A 282 18.94 1.92 -9.43
C LYS A 282 18.74 2.75 -8.16
N ASN A 283 19.82 3.10 -7.48
CA ASN A 283 19.76 4.02 -6.35
C ASN A 283 19.41 5.44 -6.85
N LYS A 284 18.11 5.77 -6.88
CA LYS A 284 17.59 7.07 -7.33
C LYS A 284 18.13 8.25 -6.50
N PHE A 285 18.43 8.02 -5.21
CA PHE A 285 18.93 9.04 -4.27
C PHE A 285 20.31 9.56 -4.68
N ARG A 286 21.22 8.69 -5.15
CA ARG A 286 22.57 9.09 -5.61
C ARG A 286 22.58 9.83 -6.95
N LYS A 287 21.59 9.61 -7.81
CA LYS A 287 21.61 10.12 -9.19
C LYS A 287 21.14 11.57 -9.32
N HIS A 288 20.34 12.05 -8.37
CA HIS A 288 19.74 13.38 -8.43
C HIS A 288 20.35 14.41 -7.50
N ASN A 289 21.32 14.05 -6.66
CA ASN A 289 21.91 15.00 -5.72
C ASN A 289 23.44 15.03 -5.84
N ARG A 290 23.94 15.84 -6.78
CA ARG A 290 25.37 16.03 -7.10
C ARG A 290 26.14 16.52 -5.85
N GLU A 291 25.48 17.34 -5.03
CA GLU A 291 25.98 17.83 -3.74
C GLU A 291 26.32 16.69 -2.78
N LEU A 292 25.58 15.58 -2.78
CA LEU A 292 25.81 14.45 -1.87
C LEU A 292 26.98 13.56 -2.32
N SER A 293 27.15 13.42 -3.65
CA SER A 293 28.34 12.83 -4.28
C SER A 293 29.58 13.61 -3.84
N ASP A 294 29.49 14.93 -3.93
CA ASP A 294 30.60 15.83 -3.69
C ASP A 294 30.87 15.98 -2.20
N PHE A 295 29.83 15.96 -1.35
CA PHE A 295 29.94 15.87 0.11
C PHE A 295 30.65 14.58 0.54
N SER A 296 30.28 13.43 -0.02
CA SER A 296 30.92 12.15 0.31
C SER A 296 32.40 12.14 -0.09
N LYS A 297 32.72 12.63 -1.29
CA LYS A 297 34.11 12.75 -1.78
C LYS A 297 34.91 13.75 -0.95
N ASN A 298 34.32 14.89 -0.62
CA ASN A 298 34.95 15.92 0.21
C ASN A 298 35.14 15.44 1.65
N ALA A 299 34.19 14.68 2.21
CA ALA A 299 34.34 14.09 3.54
C ALA A 299 35.50 13.09 3.59
N VAL A 300 35.62 12.21 2.59
CA VAL A 300 36.76 11.27 2.48
C VAL A 300 38.09 12.03 2.33
N LYS A 301 38.13 13.06 1.49
CA LYS A 301 39.33 13.88 1.27
C LYS A 301 39.71 14.70 2.50
N ASN A 302 38.74 15.32 3.18
CA ASN A 302 38.94 16.13 4.39
C ASN A 302 39.35 15.28 5.60
N ALA A 303 38.92 14.01 5.64
CA ALA A 303 39.31 13.04 6.65
C ALA A 303 40.67 12.37 6.36
N ALA A 304 41.32 12.71 5.23
CA ALA A 304 42.61 12.15 4.79
C ALA A 304 42.62 10.61 4.83
N ILE A 305 41.53 10.01 4.34
CA ILE A 305 41.38 8.55 4.34
C ILE A 305 42.12 7.98 3.14
N GLU A 306 43.20 7.24 3.38
CA GLU A 306 43.97 6.53 2.36
C GLU A 306 43.63 5.04 2.39
N MET A 307 43.48 4.43 1.21
CA MET A 307 43.21 3.00 1.09
C MET A 307 44.28 2.36 0.21
N SER A 308 44.92 1.30 0.70
CA SER A 308 45.92 0.53 -0.03
C SER A 308 45.65 -0.97 0.06
N PHE A 309 45.92 -1.69 -1.03
CA PHE A 309 45.76 -3.13 -1.09
C PHE A 309 47.08 -3.82 -0.75
N ILE A 310 47.06 -4.70 0.26
CA ILE A 310 48.19 -5.54 0.62
C ILE A 310 47.91 -6.96 0.11
N ASN A 311 48.66 -7.38 -0.91
CA ASN A 311 48.66 -8.76 -1.37
C ASN A 311 49.85 -9.51 -0.74
N SER A 312 49.57 -10.55 0.05
CA SER A 312 50.62 -11.45 0.56
C SER A 312 51.09 -12.38 -0.57
N LYS A 313 52.40 -12.47 -0.81
CA LYS A 313 53.02 -13.17 -1.94
C LYS A 313 52.85 -14.71 -1.96
N ASN A 314 52.03 -15.34 -1.10
CA ASN A 314 51.85 -16.80 -1.19
C ASN A 314 50.56 -17.38 -0.59
N THR A 315 49.51 -16.58 -0.38
CA THR A 315 48.18 -17.07 0.01
C THR A 315 47.09 -16.19 -0.60
N SER A 316 45.93 -16.76 -0.93
CA SER A 316 44.71 -16.08 -1.38
C SER A 316 44.08 -15.20 -0.29
N THR A 317 44.88 -14.29 0.24
CA THR A 317 44.58 -13.40 1.37
C THR A 317 45.00 -11.99 0.98
N SER A 318 44.08 -11.27 0.34
CA SER A 318 44.21 -9.84 0.11
C SER A 318 43.66 -9.08 1.32
N HIS A 319 44.41 -8.09 1.79
CA HIS A 319 43.99 -7.18 2.85
C HIS A 319 43.81 -5.76 2.28
N VAL A 320 42.83 -5.02 2.78
CA VAL A 320 42.66 -3.60 2.50
C VAL A 320 43.10 -2.84 3.74
N ARG A 321 44.18 -2.06 3.63
CA ARG A 321 44.64 -1.17 4.68
C ARG A 321 44.00 0.20 4.47
N VAL A 322 43.29 0.68 5.47
CA VAL A 322 42.65 1.99 5.51
C VAL A 322 43.34 2.82 6.58
N ILE A 323 43.96 3.93 6.19
CA ILE A 323 44.60 4.87 7.09
C ILE A 323 43.69 6.08 7.22
N ASN A 324 43.35 6.48 8.44
CA ASN A 324 42.61 7.72 8.71
C ASN A 324 43.20 8.45 9.92
N LYS A 325 42.66 9.65 10.26
CA LYS A 325 43.12 10.45 11.42
C LYS A 325 43.02 9.72 12.77
N GLY A 326 42.17 8.71 12.89
CA GLY A 326 41.97 7.91 14.09
C GLY A 326 42.85 6.66 14.16
N GLY A 327 43.68 6.39 13.16
CA GLY A 327 44.63 5.29 13.14
C GLY A 327 44.68 4.51 11.84
N ASP A 328 45.49 3.46 11.86
CA ASP A 328 45.67 2.51 10.76
C ASP A 328 44.83 1.26 11.00
N PHE A 329 44.00 0.93 10.01
CA PHE A 329 43.11 -0.22 10.05
C PHE A 329 43.47 -1.20 8.92
N ILE A 330 43.72 -2.46 9.25
CA ILE A 330 43.91 -3.53 8.26
C ILE A 330 42.67 -4.40 8.25
N SER A 331 42.02 -4.54 7.08
CA SER A 331 40.86 -5.43 6.94
C SER A 331 41.26 -6.89 7.17
N ASN A 332 40.35 -7.68 7.74
CA ASN A 332 40.57 -9.10 8.01
C ASN A 332 40.79 -9.95 6.73
N ARG A 333 41.32 -11.17 6.94
CA ARG A 333 41.55 -12.18 5.88
C ARG A 333 40.25 -12.50 5.14
N GLN A 334 40.31 -12.52 3.81
CA GLN A 334 39.21 -12.87 2.92
C GLN A 334 38.56 -14.24 3.23
N SER A 335 39.29 -15.16 3.89
CA SER A 335 38.78 -16.47 4.35
C SER A 335 37.65 -16.38 5.39
N ASP A 336 37.58 -15.30 6.17
CA ASP A 336 36.52 -15.12 7.19
C ASP A 336 35.15 -14.82 6.55
N ASN A 337 35.13 -14.41 5.26
CA ASN A 337 33.91 -14.24 4.48
C ASN A 337 33.13 -15.54 4.26
N ILE A 338 33.82 -16.68 4.29
CA ILE A 338 33.20 -18.01 4.11
C ILE A 338 32.32 -18.35 5.31
N LYS A 339 32.72 -17.97 6.53
CA LYS A 339 31.95 -18.22 7.77
C LYS A 339 30.63 -17.46 7.82
N HIS A 340 30.56 -16.26 7.24
CA HIS A 340 29.40 -15.36 7.36
C HIS A 340 28.59 -15.17 6.05
N HIS A 341 28.84 -15.99 5.02
CA HIS A 341 28.03 -16.12 3.81
C HIS A 341 27.66 -14.77 3.16
N ILE A 342 28.62 -14.16 2.44
CA ILE A 342 28.36 -12.95 1.63
C ILE A 342 27.48 -13.30 0.42
N ALA A 343 26.16 -13.31 0.60
CA ALA A 343 25.21 -13.50 -0.49
C ALA A 343 24.71 -12.18 -1.10
N LYS A 344 24.88 -11.02 -0.42
CA LYS A 344 24.41 -9.69 -0.88
C LYS A 344 25.45 -8.59 -0.61
N ASN A 345 25.36 -7.47 -1.34
CA ASN A 345 26.37 -6.40 -1.40
C ASN A 345 26.69 -5.73 -0.06
N MET A 346 25.78 -5.82 0.91
CA MET A 346 26.00 -5.41 2.30
C MET A 346 25.16 -6.31 3.22
N VAL A 347 25.77 -6.90 4.25
CA VAL A 347 25.08 -7.72 5.24
C VAL A 347 25.49 -7.27 6.63
N VAL A 348 24.52 -7.09 7.54
CA VAL A 348 24.78 -6.90 8.97
C VAL A 348 24.44 -8.21 9.67
N THR A 349 25.40 -8.79 10.38
CA THR A 349 25.22 -10.06 11.09
C THR A 349 25.68 -9.90 12.53
N THR A 350 25.10 -10.64 13.46
CA THR A 350 25.60 -10.73 14.83
C THR A 350 26.48 -11.98 14.96
N GLY A 351 27.62 -11.87 15.62
CA GLY A 351 28.53 -13.01 15.84
C GLY A 351 29.57 -12.74 16.93
N ALA A 352 30.15 -13.80 17.47
CA ALA A 352 31.25 -13.69 18.42
C ALA A 352 32.50 -13.15 17.72
N LEU A 353 32.99 -11.98 18.14
CA LEU A 353 34.28 -11.46 17.70
C LEU A 353 35.37 -11.87 18.71
N PRO A 354 36.58 -12.22 18.24
CA PRO A 354 37.70 -12.57 19.11
C PRO A 354 38.36 -11.35 19.77
N SER A 355 38.00 -10.14 19.36
CA SER A 355 38.40 -8.87 20.00
C SER A 355 37.22 -8.26 20.76
N ASP A 356 37.51 -7.41 21.76
CA ASP A 356 36.52 -6.60 22.50
C ASP A 356 35.88 -5.48 21.64
N ASP A 357 36.11 -5.49 20.32
CA ASP A 357 35.53 -4.52 19.41
C ASP A 357 34.00 -4.68 19.38
N LEU A 358 33.27 -3.58 19.46
CA LEU A 358 31.80 -3.54 19.51
C LEU A 358 31.16 -4.02 18.19
N TRP A 359 31.85 -3.77 17.08
CA TRP A 359 31.49 -4.24 15.74
C TRP A 359 32.73 -4.29 14.85
N LYS A 360 32.64 -4.99 13.73
CA LYS A 360 33.74 -5.16 12.78
C LYS A 360 33.26 -5.18 11.33
N ILE A 361 34.05 -4.62 10.41
CA ILE A 361 33.78 -4.65 8.96
C ILE A 361 34.70 -5.65 8.26
N ILE A 362 34.13 -6.47 7.39
CA ILE A 362 34.84 -7.42 6.54
C ILE A 362 34.52 -7.09 5.08
N SER A 363 35.52 -6.77 4.25
CA SER A 363 35.33 -6.43 2.85
C SER A 363 35.87 -7.52 1.92
N ASP A 364 35.33 -7.59 0.70
CA ASP A 364 35.92 -8.37 -0.39
C ASP A 364 37.08 -7.62 -1.05
N ALA A 365 37.97 -8.34 -1.74
CA ALA A 365 39.18 -7.83 -2.37
C ALA A 365 38.91 -6.71 -3.39
N ASP A 366 37.75 -6.72 -4.05
CA ASP A 366 37.35 -5.70 -5.03
C ASP A 366 36.65 -4.48 -4.41
N GLY A 367 36.46 -4.43 -3.08
CA GLY A 367 35.81 -3.33 -2.36
C GLY A 367 34.31 -3.14 -2.67
N GLN A 368 33.70 -4.06 -3.43
CA GLN A 368 32.30 -3.94 -3.86
C GLN A 368 31.29 -4.53 -2.87
N LYS A 369 31.75 -5.31 -1.89
CA LYS A 369 30.91 -5.99 -0.89
C LYS A 369 31.55 -5.88 0.48
N PHE A 370 30.75 -5.62 1.51
CA PHE A 370 31.21 -5.61 2.88
C PHE A 370 30.16 -6.15 3.86
N THR A 371 30.62 -6.81 4.92
CA THR A 371 29.80 -7.35 6.00
C THR A 371 30.15 -6.62 7.29
N VAL A 372 29.12 -6.19 8.03
CA VAL A 372 29.29 -5.63 9.38
C VAL A 372 28.90 -6.69 10.39
N VAL A 373 29.85 -7.15 11.20
CA VAL A 373 29.63 -8.09 12.29
C VAL A 373 29.49 -7.32 13.59
N ILE A 374 28.35 -7.42 14.26
CA ILE A 374 28.12 -6.84 15.59
C ILE A 374 28.51 -7.89 16.64
N ASN A 375 29.34 -7.50 17.62
CA ASN A 375 29.86 -8.42 18.62
C ASN A 375 28.75 -8.87 19.57
N GLN A 376 28.46 -10.17 19.58
CA GLN A 376 27.49 -10.75 20.52
C GLN A 376 28.03 -10.86 21.95
N ASN A 377 29.35 -10.78 22.13
CA ASN A 377 30.00 -10.90 23.44
C ASN A 377 30.16 -9.56 24.14
N HIS A 378 29.83 -8.45 23.47
CA HIS A 378 29.84 -7.11 24.05
C HIS A 378 28.44 -6.80 24.61
N PRO A 379 28.31 -6.29 25.85
CA PRO A 379 27.02 -6.03 26.50
C PRO A 379 26.14 -5.00 25.77
#